data_AF-C6C3F9-F1
#
_entry.id   AF-C6C3F9-F1
#
_cell.length_a   1.000
_cell.length_b   1.000
_cell.length_c   1.000
_cell.angle_alpha   90.00
_cell.angle_beta   90.00
_cell.angle_gamma   90.00
#
_symmetry.space_group_name_H-M   'P 1'
#
loop_
_entity.id
_entity.type
_entity.pdbx_description
1 polymer ?
#
loop_
_entity_poly.entity_id
_entity_poly.type
_entity_poly.pdbx_seq_one_letter_code
_entity_poly.pdbx_strand_id
1 'polypeptide(L)'
;MIRVNIFVEGQTEETFVRDVLAPAFAYKHIYFTPILAQTSRGYKGGIVSYGKVKHQIERLCKQDPQAWVTTMIDYYGLPTDFPGQDESPVQNADIYVRIGRLEQAFKQDINQPNFLANFIVHEYEALLFCQPEKFIDWIDDEDPVKRLLAMKAEFPTPEQINNSPQTAPSKRIRAVIPTYKKHYMAR
;
A
#
# COMPACT_ATOMS: atom_id res chain seq x y z
N MET A 1 -13.88 18.90 9.42
CA MET A 1 -12.98 17.82 9.86
C MET A 1 -13.32 16.57 9.06
N ILE A 2 -12.33 15.95 8.43
CA ILE A 2 -12.50 14.72 7.65
C ILE A 2 -11.81 13.59 8.43
N ARG A 3 -12.52 12.49 8.66
CA ARG A 3 -11.97 11.28 9.27
C ARG A 3 -11.93 10.18 8.23
N VAL A 4 -10.83 9.46 8.16
CA VAL A 4 -10.61 8.40 7.18
C VAL A 4 -10.02 7.19 7.89
N ASN A 5 -10.76 6.09 7.91
CA ASN A 5 -10.27 4.80 8.35
C ASN A 5 -9.62 4.10 7.15
N ILE A 6 -8.32 3.77 7.26
CA ILE A 6 -7.58 3.08 6.21
C ILE A 6 -7.42 1.63 6.62
N PHE A 7 -8.10 0.72 5.92
CA PHE A 7 -7.94 -0.70 6.09
C PHE A 7 -6.63 -1.15 5.43
N VAL A 8 -5.67 -1.61 6.24
CA VAL A 8 -4.31 -1.95 5.80
C VAL A 8 -4.06 -3.45 5.90
N GLU A 9 -3.30 -3.99 4.94
CA GLU A 9 -2.97 -5.42 4.93
C GLU A 9 -2.00 -5.81 6.05
N GLY A 10 -0.94 -5.05 6.28
CA GLY A 10 0.17 -5.44 7.15
C GLY A 10 0.61 -4.35 8.12
N GLN A 11 1.55 -4.72 9.01
CA GLN A 11 2.10 -3.84 10.04
C GLN A 11 2.96 -2.71 9.45
N THR A 12 3.54 -2.94 8.27
CA THR A 12 4.34 -1.92 7.57
C THR A 12 3.44 -0.77 7.14
N GLU A 13 2.31 -1.09 6.51
CA GLU A 13 1.31 -0.15 6.04
C GLU A 13 0.58 0.53 7.21
N GLU A 14 0.28 -0.20 8.29
CA GLU A 14 -0.23 0.36 9.54
C GLU A 14 0.69 1.46 10.09
N THR A 15 1.99 1.16 10.16
CA THR A 15 2.99 2.09 10.68
C THR A 15 3.16 3.29 9.75
N PHE A 16 3.22 3.08 8.44
CA PHE A 16 3.27 4.16 7.46
C PHE A 16 2.09 5.12 7.62
N VAL A 17 0.87 4.60 7.76
CA VAL A 17 -0.31 5.45 7.96
C VAL A 17 -0.22 6.23 9.28
N ARG A 18 0.18 5.58 10.37
CA ARG A 18 0.27 6.19 11.71
C ARG A 18 1.35 7.26 11.79
N ASP A 19 2.54 6.97 11.31
CA ASP A 19 3.74 7.76 11.60
C ASP A 19 4.10 8.73 10.47
N VAL A 20 3.63 8.47 9.24
CA VAL A 20 3.91 9.32 8.07
C VAL A 20 2.65 10.01 7.57
N LEU A 21 1.61 9.25 7.23
CA LEU A 21 0.44 9.81 6.56
C LEU A 21 -0.43 10.68 7.49
N ALA A 22 -0.72 10.20 8.71
CA ALA A 22 -1.55 10.94 9.66
C ALA A 22 -0.94 12.31 10.05
N PRO A 23 0.35 12.41 10.42
CA PRO A 23 0.97 13.71 10.73
C PRO A 23 1.00 14.65 9.53
N ALA A 24 1.26 14.13 8.32
CA ALA A 24 1.37 14.93 7.10
C ALA A 24 0.06 15.60 6.66
N PHE A 25 -1.09 15.17 7.18
CA PHE A 25 -2.40 15.70 6.81
C PHE A 25 -3.20 16.30 7.97
N ALA A 26 -2.73 16.16 9.21
CA ALA A 26 -3.37 16.70 10.39
C ALA A 26 -3.61 18.22 10.30
N TYR A 27 -2.66 18.98 9.74
CA TYR A 27 -2.79 20.44 9.55
C TYR A 27 -3.90 20.83 8.55
N LYS A 28 -4.35 19.90 7.70
CA LYS A 28 -5.49 20.08 6.79
C LYS A 28 -6.82 19.63 7.40
N HIS A 29 -6.83 19.29 8.70
CA HIS A 29 -7.99 18.72 9.40
C HIS A 29 -8.51 17.41 8.77
N ILE A 30 -7.59 16.62 8.19
CA ILE A 30 -7.83 15.26 7.69
C ILE A 30 -7.09 14.31 8.63
N TYR A 31 -7.84 13.38 9.24
CA TYR A 31 -7.33 12.47 10.26
C TYR A 31 -7.42 11.04 9.76
N PHE A 32 -6.26 10.37 9.69
CA PHE A 32 -6.15 8.98 9.25
C PHE A 32 -6.02 8.04 10.44
N THR A 33 -6.80 6.96 10.42
CA THR A 33 -6.73 5.88 11.41
C THR A 33 -6.46 4.56 10.69
N PRO A 34 -5.31 3.90 10.90
CA PRO A 34 -5.06 2.60 10.30
C PRO A 34 -5.88 1.51 11.00
N ILE A 35 -6.44 0.60 10.21
CA ILE A 35 -7.18 -0.57 10.67
C ILE A 35 -6.52 -1.82 10.06
N LEU A 36 -5.74 -2.54 10.87
CA LEU A 36 -5.03 -3.73 10.42
C LEU A 36 -5.99 -4.90 10.14
N ALA A 37 -5.83 -5.53 8.98
CA ALA A 37 -6.62 -6.68 8.55
C ALA A 37 -6.54 -7.84 9.57
N GLN A 38 -7.70 -8.41 9.90
CA GLN A 38 -7.80 -9.58 10.78
C GLN A 38 -7.96 -10.85 9.92
N THR A 39 -6.94 -11.73 9.93
CA THR A 39 -6.94 -12.97 9.14
C THR A 39 -7.44 -14.17 9.91
N SER A 40 -7.13 -14.26 11.21
CA SER A 40 -7.66 -15.30 12.11
C SER A 40 -7.55 -14.89 13.59
N ARG A 41 -8.12 -15.70 14.49
CA ARG A 41 -8.13 -15.44 15.93
C ARG A 41 -6.69 -15.50 16.47
N GLY A 42 -6.09 -14.33 16.72
CA GLY A 42 -4.72 -14.20 17.23
C GLY A 42 -3.66 -13.81 16.19
N TYR A 43 -3.97 -13.86 14.88
CA TYR A 43 -3.07 -13.42 13.83
C TYR A 43 -3.57 -12.11 13.21
N LYS A 44 -2.69 -11.10 13.19
CA LYS A 44 -2.96 -9.78 12.61
C LYS A 44 -2.09 -9.59 11.37
N GLY A 45 -2.72 -9.19 10.28
CA GLY A 45 -2.08 -8.93 9.00
C GLY A 45 -2.28 -10.01 7.94
N GLY A 46 -2.15 -9.60 6.68
CA GLY A 46 -2.42 -10.37 5.47
C GLY A 46 -3.89 -10.33 5.05
N ILE A 47 -4.16 -10.74 3.81
CA ILE A 47 -5.52 -10.96 3.31
C ILE A 47 -5.62 -12.38 2.76
N VAL A 48 -6.47 -13.20 3.38
CA VAL A 48 -6.62 -14.62 3.05
C VAL A 48 -7.91 -14.94 2.29
N SER A 49 -8.91 -14.05 2.34
CA SER A 49 -10.13 -14.17 1.56
C SER A 49 -10.83 -12.83 1.44
N TYR A 50 -11.44 -12.58 0.28
CA TYR A 50 -12.22 -11.39 0.03
C TYR A 50 -13.41 -11.27 0.99
N GLY A 51 -14.10 -12.38 1.28
CA GLY A 51 -15.28 -12.36 2.18
C GLY A 51 -14.98 -11.78 3.58
N LYS A 52 -13.78 -12.03 4.12
CA LYS A 52 -13.34 -11.43 5.41
C LYS A 52 -13.04 -9.94 5.30
N VAL A 53 -12.47 -9.52 4.17
CA VAL A 53 -12.21 -8.10 3.88
C VAL A 53 -13.53 -7.35 3.76
N LYS A 54 -14.46 -7.87 2.94
CA LYS A 54 -15.80 -7.31 2.76
C LYS A 54 -16.51 -7.10 4.08
N HIS A 55 -16.60 -8.13 4.92
CA HIS A 55 -17.27 -8.04 6.20
C HIS A 55 -16.67 -6.97 7.13
N GLN A 56 -15.34 -6.87 7.19
CA GLN A 56 -14.65 -5.88 8.02
C GLN A 56 -14.86 -4.45 7.50
N ILE A 57 -14.73 -4.23 6.19
CA ILE A 57 -14.94 -2.90 5.57
C ILE A 57 -16.39 -2.45 5.74
N GLU A 58 -17.36 -3.31 5.48
CA GLU A 58 -18.77 -2.95 5.68
C GLU A 58 -19.06 -2.59 7.15
N ARG A 59 -18.48 -3.34 8.08
CA ARG A 59 -18.62 -3.03 9.51
C ARG A 59 -18.03 -1.67 9.85
N LEU A 60 -16.84 -1.34 9.34
CA LEU A 60 -16.22 -0.03 9.53
C LEU A 60 -17.10 1.10 8.97
N CYS A 61 -17.65 0.90 7.76
CA CYS A 61 -18.54 1.88 7.13
C CYS A 61 -19.80 2.13 7.96
N LYS A 62 -20.41 1.06 8.49
CA LYS A 62 -21.66 1.09 9.27
C LYS A 62 -21.45 1.62 10.69
N GLN A 63 -20.30 1.35 11.31
CA GLN A 63 -19.97 1.80 12.67
C GLN A 63 -19.81 3.32 12.77
N ASP A 64 -19.27 3.94 11.72
CA ASP A 64 -19.08 5.39 11.67
C ASP A 64 -19.44 5.95 10.28
N PRO A 65 -20.74 6.17 10.01
CA PRO A 65 -21.21 6.63 8.70
C PRO A 65 -20.68 8.02 8.29
N GLN A 66 -20.14 8.78 9.24
CA GLN A 66 -19.59 10.12 9.03
C GLN A 66 -18.08 10.11 8.74
N ALA A 67 -17.41 8.95 8.84
CA ALA A 67 -16.03 8.76 8.44
C ALA A 67 -15.97 8.06 7.08
N TRP A 68 -14.96 8.40 6.29
CA TRP A 68 -14.62 7.66 5.08
C TRP A 68 -13.88 6.38 5.44
N VAL A 69 -14.06 5.35 4.62
CA VAL A 69 -13.29 4.11 4.69
C VAL A 69 -12.59 3.92 3.35
N THR A 70 -11.29 3.65 3.39
CA THR A 70 -10.50 3.29 2.21
C THR A 70 -9.56 2.14 2.52
N THR A 71 -8.86 1.63 1.51
CA THR A 71 -7.97 0.48 1.62
C THR A 71 -6.54 0.84 1.23
N MET A 72 -5.58 0.14 1.80
CA MET A 72 -4.18 0.13 1.38
C MET A 72 -3.74 -1.33 1.36
N ILE A 73 -4.05 -1.99 0.25
CA ILE A 73 -3.88 -3.43 0.04
C ILE A 73 -2.96 -3.64 -1.16
N ASP A 74 -2.01 -4.57 -1.06
CA ASP A 74 -1.14 -4.91 -2.19
C ASP A 74 -1.96 -5.59 -3.29
N TYR A 75 -1.90 -5.02 -4.49
CA TYR A 75 -2.54 -5.58 -5.68
C TYR A 75 -2.07 -7.00 -6.00
N TYR A 76 -0.77 -7.28 -5.84
CA TYR A 76 -0.19 -8.58 -6.19
C TYR A 76 -0.50 -9.66 -5.15
N GLY A 77 -0.91 -9.26 -3.94
CA GLY A 77 -1.28 -10.15 -2.84
C GLY A 77 -2.77 -10.48 -2.77
N LEU A 78 -3.58 -10.01 -3.73
CA LEU A 78 -5.03 -10.19 -3.67
C LEU A 78 -5.44 -11.66 -3.80
N PRO A 79 -6.37 -12.14 -2.95
CA PRO A 79 -6.90 -13.49 -3.09
C PRO A 79 -7.72 -13.62 -4.37
N THR A 80 -7.82 -14.85 -4.87
CA THR A 80 -8.46 -15.15 -6.15
C THR A 80 -9.97 -14.89 -6.16
N ASP A 81 -10.60 -14.75 -4.99
CA ASP A 81 -12.02 -14.47 -4.83
C ASP A 81 -12.37 -12.96 -4.82
N PHE A 82 -11.41 -12.07 -5.15
CA PHE A 82 -11.69 -10.64 -5.27
C PHE A 82 -12.57 -10.31 -6.49
N PRO A 83 -13.55 -9.41 -6.36
CA PRO A 83 -14.38 -8.98 -7.49
C PRO A 83 -13.53 -8.34 -8.57
N GLY A 84 -13.79 -8.69 -9.84
CA GLY A 84 -13.09 -8.12 -11.01
C GLY A 84 -11.79 -8.82 -11.41
N GLN A 85 -11.38 -9.90 -10.72
CA GLN A 85 -10.21 -10.72 -11.09
C GLN A 85 -10.43 -11.55 -12.38
N ASP A 86 -11.66 -12.03 -12.61
CA ASP A 86 -12.02 -12.95 -13.70
C ASP A 86 -12.34 -12.25 -15.05
N GLU A 87 -12.29 -10.92 -15.11
CA GLU A 87 -12.46 -10.22 -16.38
C GLU A 87 -11.22 -10.47 -17.25
N SER A 88 -11.41 -11.24 -18.34
CA SER A 88 -10.38 -11.61 -19.32
C SER A 88 -9.41 -10.45 -19.53
N PRO A 89 -8.10 -10.65 -19.28
CA PRO A 89 -7.14 -9.56 -19.39
C PRO A 89 -7.25 -9.00 -20.80
N VAL A 90 -7.58 -7.71 -20.91
CA VAL A 90 -7.31 -6.97 -22.14
C VAL A 90 -5.80 -7.07 -22.31
N GLN A 91 -5.35 -7.98 -23.19
CA GLN A 91 -3.95 -8.14 -23.51
C GLN A 91 -3.40 -6.75 -23.85
N ASN A 92 -2.40 -6.30 -23.10
CA ASN A 92 -1.75 -4.98 -23.21
C ASN A 92 -2.49 -3.77 -22.60
N ALA A 93 -3.48 -3.94 -21.73
CA ALA A 93 -4.00 -2.81 -20.95
C ALA A 93 -2.97 -2.32 -19.92
N ASP A 94 -2.85 -0.99 -19.80
CA ASP A 94 -2.10 -0.30 -18.76
C ASP A 94 -2.53 -0.81 -17.37
N ILE A 95 -1.57 -1.06 -16.48
CA ILE A 95 -1.80 -1.54 -15.12
C ILE A 95 -2.79 -0.65 -14.36
N TYR A 96 -2.73 0.67 -14.55
CA TYR A 96 -3.63 1.61 -13.88
C TYR A 96 -5.07 1.49 -14.39
N VAL A 97 -5.26 1.13 -15.67
CA VAL A 97 -6.61 0.82 -16.20
C VAL A 97 -7.16 -0.44 -15.55
N ARG A 98 -6.33 -1.46 -15.36
CA ARG A 98 -6.74 -2.69 -14.67
C ARG A 98 -7.10 -2.43 -13.21
N ILE A 99 -6.31 -1.63 -12.51
CA ILE A 99 -6.56 -1.24 -11.12
C ILE A 99 -7.85 -0.44 -11.00
N GLY A 100 -8.08 0.54 -11.88
CA GLY A 100 -9.32 1.31 -11.88
C GLY A 100 -10.58 0.45 -12.04
N ARG A 101 -10.52 -0.58 -12.89
CA ARG A 101 -11.62 -1.57 -13.02
C ARG A 101 -11.82 -2.38 -11.74
N LEU A 102 -10.73 -2.83 -11.14
CA LEU A 102 -10.76 -3.59 -9.90
C LEU A 102 -11.31 -2.76 -8.73
N GLU A 103 -10.90 -1.50 -8.61
CA GLU A 103 -11.41 -0.55 -7.62
C GLU A 103 -12.90 -0.27 -7.84
N GLN A 104 -13.33 -0.15 -9.09
CA GLN A 104 -14.75 0.02 -9.42
C GLN A 104 -15.57 -1.22 -9.02
N ALA A 105 -15.13 -2.43 -9.38
CA ALA A 105 -15.80 -3.67 -9.02
C ALA A 105 -15.85 -3.85 -7.50
N PHE A 106 -14.74 -3.56 -6.80
CA PHE A 106 -14.66 -3.61 -5.35
C PHE A 106 -15.60 -2.60 -4.69
N LYS A 107 -15.63 -1.35 -5.16
CA LYS A 107 -16.54 -0.32 -4.66
C LYS A 107 -18.01 -0.72 -4.87
N GLN A 108 -18.34 -1.26 -6.03
CA GLN A 108 -19.70 -1.71 -6.36
C GLN A 108 -20.14 -2.88 -5.47
N ASP A 109 -19.26 -3.84 -5.20
CA ASP A 109 -19.60 -5.00 -4.37
C ASP A 109 -19.72 -4.66 -2.87
N ILE A 110 -18.92 -3.71 -2.37
CA ILE A 110 -19.03 -3.19 -1.00
C ILE A 110 -20.29 -2.33 -0.82
N ASN A 111 -20.63 -1.52 -1.82
CA ASN A 111 -21.85 -0.73 -1.89
C ASN A 111 -22.15 0.12 -0.64
N GLN A 112 -21.12 0.76 -0.07
CA GLN A 112 -21.25 1.71 1.04
C GLN A 112 -20.99 3.13 0.55
N PRO A 113 -21.80 4.13 0.94
CA PRO A 113 -21.69 5.50 0.42
C PRO A 113 -20.39 6.20 0.85
N ASN A 114 -19.81 5.79 1.98
CA ASN A 114 -18.58 6.31 2.55
C ASN A 114 -17.35 5.45 2.25
N PHE A 115 -17.42 4.56 1.25
CA PHE A 115 -16.29 3.70 0.87
C PHE A 115 -15.60 4.15 -0.42
N LEU A 116 -14.27 4.19 -0.38
CA LEU A 116 -13.39 4.45 -1.51
C LEU A 116 -12.37 3.31 -1.63
N ALA A 117 -12.52 2.47 -2.66
CA ALA A 117 -11.54 1.43 -2.95
C ALA A 117 -10.20 2.05 -3.37
N ASN A 118 -9.11 1.47 -2.87
CA ASN A 118 -7.75 1.86 -3.25
C ASN A 118 -6.79 0.65 -3.13
N PHE A 119 -6.06 0.35 -4.21
CA PHE A 119 -5.01 -0.67 -4.21
C PHE A 119 -3.63 -0.06 -4.39
N ILE A 120 -2.63 -0.69 -3.77
CA ILE A 120 -1.23 -0.32 -3.92
C ILE A 120 -0.61 -1.24 -4.98
N VAL A 121 -0.23 -0.63 -6.10
CA VAL A 121 0.37 -1.31 -7.26
C VAL A 121 1.88 -1.41 -7.14
N HIS A 122 2.50 -0.51 -6.38
CA HIS A 122 3.94 -0.45 -6.23
C HIS A 122 4.38 -1.09 -4.92
N GLU A 123 5.51 -1.80 -4.94
CA GLU A 123 6.15 -2.19 -3.69
C GLU A 123 6.30 -0.97 -2.79
N TYR A 124 6.07 -1.13 -1.48
CA TYR A 124 6.29 -0.07 -0.48
C TYR A 124 7.67 0.58 -0.66
N GLU A 125 8.66 -0.22 -1.04
CA GLU A 125 10.02 0.19 -1.36
C GLU A 125 10.13 1.25 -2.46
N ALA A 126 9.18 1.35 -3.39
CA ALA A 126 9.12 2.47 -4.34
C ALA A 126 8.97 3.81 -3.62
N LEU A 127 8.21 3.86 -2.53
CA LEU A 127 8.08 5.07 -1.71
C LEU A 127 9.40 5.45 -1.04
N LEU A 128 10.24 4.48 -0.70
CA LEU A 128 11.57 4.74 -0.13
C LEU A 128 12.49 5.45 -1.14
N PHE A 129 12.26 5.26 -2.44
CA PHE A 129 12.97 6.02 -3.48
C PHE A 129 12.53 7.49 -3.60
N CYS A 130 11.47 7.92 -2.89
CA CYS A 130 11.15 9.35 -2.79
C CYS A 130 12.27 10.13 -2.10
N GLN A 131 12.87 9.56 -1.04
CA GLN A 131 13.99 10.15 -0.30
C GLN A 131 15.04 9.08 0.06
N PRO A 132 15.85 8.61 -0.90
CA PRO A 132 16.89 7.60 -0.63
C PRO A 132 17.93 8.05 0.41
N GLU A 133 18.06 9.36 0.62
CA GLU A 133 18.94 9.95 1.61
C GLU A 133 18.60 9.48 3.03
N LYS A 134 17.32 9.18 3.31
CA LYS A 134 16.85 8.71 4.62
C LYS A 134 17.40 7.35 5.03
N PHE A 135 17.96 6.57 4.09
CA PHE A 135 18.64 5.33 4.44
C PHE A 135 19.89 5.57 5.30
N ILE A 136 20.49 6.76 5.23
CA ILE A 136 21.70 7.10 6.01
C ILE A 136 21.46 7.00 7.52
N ASP A 137 20.23 7.18 7.97
CA ASP A 137 19.91 7.10 9.39
C ASP A 137 20.17 5.66 9.92
N TRP A 138 20.22 4.65 9.04
CA TRP A 138 20.22 3.22 9.41
C TRP A 138 21.38 2.41 8.83
N ILE A 139 22.28 3.06 8.09
CA ILE A 139 23.47 2.43 7.53
C ILE A 139 24.69 3.29 7.86
N ASP A 140 25.82 2.66 8.16
CA ASP A 140 27.06 3.35 8.52
C ASP A 140 27.87 3.83 7.30
N ASP A 141 27.41 3.52 6.08
CA ASP A 141 28.11 3.78 4.81
C ASP A 141 27.22 4.62 3.87
N GLU A 142 27.79 5.67 3.28
CA GLU A 142 27.10 6.52 2.31
C GLU A 142 27.00 5.90 0.90
N ASP A 143 27.87 4.95 0.56
CA ASP A 143 27.95 4.39 -0.79
C ASP A 143 26.65 3.73 -1.26
N PRO A 144 25.92 2.95 -0.43
CA PRO A 144 24.60 2.46 -0.78
C PRO A 144 23.60 3.57 -1.09
N VAL A 145 23.59 4.67 -0.33
CA VAL A 145 22.70 5.83 -0.56
C VAL A 145 23.03 6.49 -1.90
N LYS A 146 24.32 6.71 -2.21
CA LYS A 146 24.75 7.27 -3.51
C LYS A 146 24.28 6.40 -4.68
N ARG A 147 24.37 5.08 -4.55
CA ARG A 147 23.89 4.14 -5.57
C ARG A 147 22.36 4.19 -5.72
N LEU A 148 21.60 4.30 -4.63
CA LEU A 148 20.14 4.45 -4.70
C LEU A 148 19.73 5.78 -5.36
N LEU A 149 20.44 6.88 -5.08
CA LEU A 149 20.22 8.17 -5.73
C LEU A 149 20.48 8.12 -7.23
N ALA A 150 21.56 7.47 -7.64
CA ALA A 150 21.86 7.25 -9.05
C ALA A 150 20.75 6.45 -9.75
N MET A 151 20.27 5.37 -9.12
CA MET A 151 19.15 4.58 -9.66
C MET A 151 17.86 5.41 -9.76
N LYS A 152 17.54 6.24 -8.74
CA LYS A 152 16.37 7.13 -8.77
C LYS A 152 16.41 8.08 -9.95
N ALA A 153 17.59 8.64 -10.26
CA ALA A 153 17.76 9.61 -11.34
C ALA A 153 17.51 9.01 -12.75
N GLU A 154 17.51 7.68 -12.90
CA GLU A 154 17.18 6.99 -14.15
C GLU A 154 15.66 7.01 -14.45
N PHE A 155 14.81 7.41 -13.48
CA PHE A 155 13.36 7.36 -13.60
C PHE A 155 12.71 8.72 -13.32
N PRO A 156 11.77 9.16 -14.16
CA PRO A 156 10.98 10.37 -13.91
C PRO A 156 10.23 10.38 -12.58
N THR A 157 9.75 9.23 -12.11
CA THR A 157 9.09 9.11 -10.80
C THR A 157 9.49 7.83 -10.05
N PRO A 158 9.40 7.81 -8.71
CA PRO A 158 9.73 6.63 -7.90
C PRO A 158 8.89 5.39 -8.26
N GLU A 159 7.64 5.57 -8.69
CA GLU A 159 6.74 4.51 -9.11
C GLU A 159 7.26 3.77 -10.35
N GLN A 160 7.93 4.49 -11.26
CA GLN A 160 8.46 3.93 -12.50
C GLN A 160 9.71 3.06 -12.29
N ILE A 161 10.33 3.12 -11.10
CA ILE A 161 11.41 2.21 -10.69
C ILE A 161 10.88 0.78 -10.62
N ASN A 162 9.59 0.60 -10.33
CA ASN A 162 8.93 -0.71 -10.31
C ASN A 162 8.55 -1.18 -11.73
N ASN A 163 9.55 -1.48 -12.54
CA ASN A 163 9.38 -1.81 -13.96
C ASN A 163 9.39 -3.31 -14.28
N SER A 164 9.84 -4.18 -13.37
CA SER A 164 9.69 -5.63 -13.50
C SER A 164 9.85 -6.35 -12.16
N PRO A 165 9.33 -7.59 -12.01
CA PRO A 165 9.56 -8.40 -10.81
C PRO A 165 11.04 -8.69 -10.53
N GLN A 166 11.92 -8.68 -11.55
CA GLN A 166 13.35 -8.92 -11.36
C GLN A 166 14.13 -7.66 -10.97
N THR A 167 13.60 -6.48 -11.29
CA THR A 167 14.18 -5.17 -10.99
C THR A 167 13.33 -4.39 -9.99
N ALA A 168 12.51 -5.10 -9.22
CA ALA A 168 11.61 -4.51 -8.25
C ALA A 168 12.38 -3.66 -7.22
N PRO A 169 11.78 -2.56 -6.70
CA PRO A 169 12.44 -1.64 -5.78
C PRO A 169 13.10 -2.34 -4.58
N SER A 170 12.44 -3.35 -3.99
CA SER A 170 13.00 -4.14 -2.88
C SER A 170 14.26 -4.93 -3.27
N LYS A 171 14.32 -5.48 -4.49
CA LYS A 171 15.50 -6.17 -5.01
C LYS A 171 16.65 -5.20 -5.26
N ARG A 172 16.36 -4.00 -5.78
CA ARG A 172 17.35 -2.94 -5.96
C ARG A 172 17.95 -2.53 -4.62
N ILE A 173 17.12 -2.26 -3.62
CA ILE A 173 17.59 -1.92 -2.26
C ILE A 173 18.41 -3.07 -1.67
N ARG A 174 17.96 -4.32 -1.77
CA ARG A 174 18.71 -5.46 -1.22
C ARG A 174 20.06 -5.69 -1.92
N ALA A 175 20.20 -5.32 -3.19
CA ALA A 175 21.46 -5.43 -3.92
C ALA A 175 22.52 -4.42 -3.44
N VAL A 176 22.11 -3.27 -2.89
CA VAL A 176 23.01 -2.26 -2.31
C VAL A 176 23.11 -2.33 -0.79
N ILE A 177 22.05 -2.75 -0.12
CA ILE A 177 21.95 -2.89 1.33
C ILE A 177 21.48 -4.33 1.63
N PRO A 178 22.40 -5.32 1.67
CA PRO A 178 22.05 -6.73 1.88
C PRO A 178 21.33 -7.01 3.20
N THR A 179 21.52 -6.15 4.20
CA THR A 179 20.89 -6.22 5.53
C THR A 179 19.45 -5.72 5.54
N TYR A 180 18.97 -5.10 4.46
CA TYR A 180 17.62 -4.56 4.37
C TYR A 180 16.55 -5.64 4.59
N LYS A 181 15.68 -5.42 5.59
CA LYS A 181 14.44 -6.18 5.77
C LYS A 181 13.27 -5.20 5.89
N LYS A 182 12.19 -5.48 5.15
CA LYS A 182 10.95 -4.68 5.11
C LYS A 182 10.43 -4.27 6.51
N HIS A 183 10.54 -5.17 7.48
CA HIS A 183 10.06 -4.95 8.86
C HIS A 183 10.90 -3.99 9.72
N TYR A 184 12.15 -3.70 9.35
CA TYR A 184 12.95 -2.73 10.09
C TYR A 184 12.56 -1.30 9.76
N MET A 185 11.77 -1.10 8.69
CA MET A 185 11.37 0.23 8.24
C MET A 185 10.15 0.85 8.92
N ALA A 186 9.54 0.11 9.84
CA ALA A 186 8.33 0.48 10.55
C ALA A 186 8.63 0.91 12.01
N ARG A 187 9.78 1.54 12.26
CA ARG A 187 10.15 2.07 13.58
C ARG A 187 10.65 3.49 13.48
#